data_AF-A0A3S1SRM0-F1
#
_entry.id   AF-A0A3S1SRM0-F1
#
_cell.length_a   1.000
_cell.length_b   1.000
_cell.length_c   1.000
_cell.angle_alpha   90.00
_cell.angle_beta   90.00
_cell.angle_gamma   90.00
#
_symmetry.space_group_name_H-M   'P 1'
#
loop_
_entity.id
_entity.type
_entity.pdbx_description
1 polymer ?
#
loop_
_entity_poly.entity_id
_entity_poly.type
_entity_poly.pdbx_seq_one_letter_code
_entity_poly.pdbx_strand_id
1 'polypeptide(L)'
;NALLDLQNGQEGLLANLRQAVFFSPRAIGPISGRDLEQAALDERVMLQEAASGLGTAEKAALTNAHNQLLNRVRTGCAAQIDQAADAMTSLLADARAAIAALDAIDTALNARIEGNGATVPELKKFLQRLLTTLERNSSAGAQVANGAAKASPQPVQPASTPARNGHGAEPMASVASPVEASAGLPDRINSRDEVVKCLDLVVAFYDRTEPSSPIPHLARRVRRMVHMDFVELMEDLAPSGLKEFRLLAGVPDPKKPAQKDER
;
A
#
# COMPACT_ATOMS: atom_id res chain seq x y z
N ASN A 1 -23.79 0.20 -25.30
CA ASN A 1 -23.72 1.50 -24.57
C ASN A 1 -22.23 1.80 -24.54
N ALA A 2 -21.75 2.63 -25.47
CA ALA A 2 -20.35 2.59 -25.92
C ALA A 2 -19.31 2.69 -24.78
N LEU A 3 -19.64 3.40 -23.70
CA LEU A 3 -18.79 3.52 -22.51
C LEU A 3 -18.74 2.24 -21.67
N LEU A 4 -19.86 1.54 -21.51
CA LEU A 4 -19.90 0.22 -20.86
C LEU A 4 -19.17 -0.84 -21.70
N ASP A 5 -19.20 -0.69 -23.03
CA ASP A 5 -18.53 -1.61 -23.95
C ASP A 5 -16.98 -1.49 -23.85
N LEU A 6 -16.44 -0.34 -23.41
CA LEU A 6 -15.00 -0.17 -23.16
C LEU A 6 -14.47 -1.03 -22.01
N GLN A 7 -15.30 -1.26 -20.99
CA GLN A 7 -14.93 -2.01 -19.78
C GLN A 7 -15.49 -3.43 -19.74
N ASN A 8 -16.08 -3.90 -20.84
CA ASN A 8 -16.55 -5.26 -20.93
C ASN A 8 -15.34 -6.23 -20.87
N GLY A 9 -15.40 -7.14 -19.91
CA GLY A 9 -14.32 -8.08 -19.59
C GLY A 9 -14.27 -9.31 -20.48
N GLN A 10 -15.33 -9.58 -21.24
CA GLN A 10 -15.42 -10.72 -22.17
C GLN A 10 -15.14 -10.29 -23.61
N GLU A 11 -15.61 -9.10 -24.00
CA GLU A 11 -15.43 -8.52 -25.33
C GLU A 11 -15.17 -7.01 -25.19
N GLY A 12 -14.40 -6.40 -26.08
CA GLY A 12 -14.12 -4.96 -26.05
C GLY A 12 -12.71 -4.56 -25.60
N LEU A 13 -12.50 -3.28 -25.32
CA LEU A 13 -11.17 -2.71 -25.11
C LEU A 13 -10.44 -3.34 -23.92
N LEU A 14 -11.11 -3.49 -22.77
CA LEU A 14 -10.50 -4.09 -21.59
C LEU A 14 -10.10 -5.55 -21.82
N ALA A 15 -10.94 -6.35 -22.49
CA ALA A 15 -10.60 -7.72 -22.86
C ALA A 15 -9.38 -7.78 -23.80
N ASN A 16 -9.32 -6.88 -24.79
CA ASN A 16 -8.17 -6.75 -25.70
C ASN A 16 -6.90 -6.35 -24.95
N LEU A 17 -6.97 -5.38 -24.04
CA LEU A 17 -5.81 -4.94 -23.25
C LEU A 17 -5.30 -6.04 -22.33
N ARG A 18 -6.18 -6.86 -21.75
CA ARG A 18 -5.78 -8.02 -20.94
C ARG A 18 -5.03 -9.07 -21.77
N GLN A 19 -5.43 -9.29 -23.02
CA GLN A 19 -4.81 -10.26 -23.91
C GLN A 19 -3.57 -9.71 -24.65
N ALA A 20 -3.47 -8.39 -24.77
CA ALA A 20 -2.37 -7.73 -25.46
C ALA A 20 -1.02 -8.06 -24.81
N VAL A 21 -0.02 -8.34 -25.63
CA VAL A 21 1.37 -8.47 -25.21
C VAL A 21 1.98 -7.07 -25.15
N PHE A 22 2.36 -6.63 -23.95
CA PHE A 22 2.97 -5.31 -23.75
C PHE A 22 4.46 -5.31 -24.08
N PHE A 23 5.15 -6.40 -23.75
CA PHE A 23 6.55 -6.61 -24.11
C PHE A 23 6.90 -8.10 -24.09
N SER A 24 7.97 -8.48 -24.78
CA SER A 24 8.41 -9.87 -24.93
C SER A 24 9.93 -9.98 -24.85
N PRO A 25 10.51 -10.01 -23.63
CA PRO A 25 11.94 -10.12 -23.44
C PRO A 25 12.41 -11.49 -23.92
N ARG A 26 13.53 -11.53 -24.65
CA ARG A 26 14.01 -12.74 -25.36
C ARG A 26 14.12 -13.99 -24.46
N ALA A 27 14.52 -13.83 -23.20
CA ALA A 27 14.76 -14.94 -22.26
C ALA A 27 13.50 -15.43 -21.51
N ILE A 28 12.42 -14.64 -21.47
CA ILE A 28 11.24 -14.91 -20.64
C ILE A 28 9.99 -15.17 -21.49
N GLY A 29 9.93 -14.59 -22.68
CA GLY A 29 8.76 -14.63 -23.55
C GLY A 29 7.75 -13.51 -23.25
N PRO A 30 6.55 -13.57 -23.86
CA PRO A 30 5.59 -12.47 -23.82
C PRO A 30 5.04 -12.24 -22.40
N ILE A 31 4.92 -10.98 -22.02
CA ILE A 31 4.23 -10.51 -20.82
C ILE A 31 2.96 -9.79 -21.28
N SER A 32 1.81 -10.35 -20.91
CA SER A 32 0.49 -9.83 -21.27
C SER A 32 -0.02 -8.80 -20.28
N GLY A 33 -1.04 -8.03 -20.68
CA GLY A 33 -1.75 -7.13 -19.76
C GLY A 33 -2.36 -7.86 -18.57
N ARG A 34 -2.87 -9.09 -18.77
CA ARG A 34 -3.39 -9.93 -17.69
C ARG A 34 -2.30 -10.33 -16.69
N ASP A 35 -1.10 -10.65 -17.17
CA ASP A 35 0.03 -10.97 -16.29
C ASP A 35 0.38 -9.76 -15.40
N LEU A 36 0.41 -8.56 -15.98
CA LEU A 36 0.69 -7.32 -15.26
C LEU A 36 -0.41 -6.95 -14.27
N GLU A 37 -1.69 -7.13 -14.65
CA GLU A 37 -2.84 -6.87 -13.80
C GLU A 37 -2.85 -7.79 -12.58
N GLN A 38 -2.62 -9.09 -12.78
CA GLN A 38 -2.61 -10.09 -11.72
C GLN A 38 -1.39 -9.94 -10.81
N ALA A 39 -0.22 -9.60 -11.37
CA ALA A 39 0.99 -9.37 -10.57
C ALA A 39 0.91 -8.15 -9.64
N ALA A 40 -0.09 -7.28 -9.82
CA ALA A 40 -0.32 -6.17 -8.91
C ALA A 40 -0.85 -6.64 -7.54
N LEU A 41 -1.48 -7.81 -7.50
CA LEU A 41 -2.21 -8.32 -6.33
C LEU A 41 -1.28 -8.99 -5.31
N ASP A 42 -1.50 -8.65 -4.05
CA ASP A 42 -0.99 -9.44 -2.94
C ASP A 42 -1.81 -10.73 -2.78
N GLU A 43 -1.19 -11.75 -2.18
CA GLU A 43 -1.78 -13.08 -2.04
C GLU A 43 -3.19 -13.04 -1.40
N ARG A 44 -3.39 -12.22 -0.37
CA ARG A 44 -4.69 -12.08 0.29
C ARG A 44 -5.78 -11.59 -0.66
N VAL A 45 -5.47 -10.60 -1.49
CA VAL A 45 -6.43 -10.01 -2.44
C VAL A 45 -6.68 -10.98 -3.58
N MET A 46 -5.64 -11.63 -4.09
CA MET A 46 -5.76 -12.68 -5.10
C MET A 46 -6.68 -13.83 -4.64
N LEU A 47 -6.51 -14.32 -3.41
CA LEU A 47 -7.37 -15.36 -2.83
C LEU A 47 -8.80 -14.88 -2.56
N GLN A 48 -8.98 -13.59 -2.28
CA GLN A 48 -10.30 -12.98 -2.10
C GLN A 48 -11.05 -12.79 -3.42
N GLU A 49 -10.33 -12.48 -4.51
CA GLU A 49 -10.89 -12.37 -5.86
C GLU A 49 -11.12 -13.74 -6.52
N ALA A 50 -10.55 -14.82 -5.98
CA ALA A 50 -10.82 -16.18 -6.41
C ALA A 50 -12.24 -16.65 -6.03
N ALA A 51 -12.70 -17.75 -6.65
CA ALA A 51 -14.06 -18.26 -6.41
C ALA A 51 -14.31 -18.59 -4.92
N SER A 52 -15.50 -18.27 -4.43
CA SER A 52 -15.88 -18.65 -3.06
C SER A 52 -16.01 -20.17 -2.96
N GLY A 53 -15.29 -20.77 -2.01
CA GLY A 53 -15.40 -22.22 -1.72
C GLY A 53 -14.20 -23.08 -2.09
N LEU A 54 -13.08 -22.50 -2.54
CA LEU A 54 -11.86 -23.28 -2.77
C LEU A 54 -11.40 -24.02 -1.50
N GLY A 55 -11.07 -25.30 -1.66
CA GLY A 55 -10.43 -26.13 -0.66
C GLY A 55 -8.98 -25.70 -0.38
N THR A 56 -8.38 -26.28 0.65
CA THR A 56 -6.98 -25.98 1.05
C THR A 56 -5.97 -26.28 -0.06
N ALA A 57 -6.13 -27.42 -0.75
CA ALA A 57 -5.26 -27.82 -1.85
C ALA A 57 -5.35 -26.87 -3.05
N GLU A 58 -6.56 -26.41 -3.40
CA GLU A 58 -6.79 -25.50 -4.51
C GLU A 58 -6.23 -24.10 -4.20
N LYS A 59 -6.40 -23.62 -2.96
CA LYS A 59 -5.78 -22.37 -2.49
C LYS A 59 -4.25 -22.46 -2.57
N ALA A 60 -3.66 -23.56 -2.13
CA ALA A 60 -2.21 -23.77 -2.22
C ALA A 60 -1.72 -23.79 -3.67
N ALA A 61 -2.44 -24.47 -4.57
CA ALA A 61 -2.13 -24.48 -6.00
C ALA A 61 -2.21 -23.08 -6.62
N LEU A 62 -3.22 -22.30 -6.25
CA LEU A 62 -3.41 -20.94 -6.73
C LEU A 62 -2.32 -20.00 -6.22
N THR A 63 -1.97 -20.07 -4.93
CA THR A 63 -0.83 -19.33 -4.35
C THR A 63 0.48 -19.70 -5.07
N ASN A 64 0.72 -20.98 -5.36
CA ASN A 64 1.91 -21.42 -6.09
C ASN A 64 1.95 -20.85 -7.52
N ALA A 65 0.84 -20.92 -8.26
CA ALA A 65 0.73 -20.35 -9.59
C ALA A 65 0.93 -18.83 -9.59
N HIS A 66 0.38 -18.14 -8.60
CA HIS A 66 0.58 -16.69 -8.41
C HIS A 66 2.04 -16.34 -8.14
N ASN A 67 2.72 -17.08 -7.27
CA ASN A 67 4.15 -16.86 -7.02
C ASN A 67 5.01 -17.10 -8.27
N GLN A 68 4.69 -18.11 -9.08
CA GLN A 68 5.35 -18.33 -10.38
C GLN A 68 5.12 -17.16 -11.34
N LEU A 69 3.89 -16.64 -11.41
CA LEU A 69 3.56 -15.45 -12.19
C LEU A 69 4.35 -14.22 -11.73
N LEU A 70 4.40 -13.95 -10.42
CA LEU A 70 5.15 -12.83 -9.85
C LEU A 70 6.64 -12.89 -10.21
N ASN A 71 7.25 -14.07 -10.12
CA ASN A 71 8.65 -14.28 -10.49
C ASN A 71 8.87 -14.08 -12.00
N ARG A 72 7.97 -14.59 -12.84
CA ARG A 72 8.01 -14.40 -14.30
C ARG A 72 7.91 -12.92 -14.67
N VAL A 73 6.93 -12.20 -14.13
CA VAL A 73 6.72 -10.77 -14.39
C VAL A 73 7.91 -9.95 -13.91
N ARG A 74 8.43 -10.21 -12.69
CA ARG A 74 9.62 -9.53 -12.18
C ARG A 74 10.82 -9.70 -13.10
N THR A 75 11.12 -10.94 -13.48
CA THR A 75 12.25 -11.25 -14.35
C THR A 75 12.05 -10.68 -15.76
N GLY A 76 10.81 -10.72 -16.27
CA GLY A 76 10.45 -10.13 -17.55
C GLY A 76 10.62 -8.61 -17.56
N CYS A 77 10.14 -7.91 -16.53
CA CYS A 77 10.32 -6.46 -16.39
C CYS A 77 11.80 -6.08 -16.33
N ALA A 78 12.61 -6.78 -15.51
CA ALA A 78 14.05 -6.54 -15.43
C ALA A 78 14.72 -6.72 -16.80
N ALA A 79 14.45 -7.84 -17.48
CA ALA A 79 15.00 -8.11 -18.80
C ALA A 79 14.54 -7.09 -19.86
N GLN A 80 13.32 -6.56 -19.74
CA GLN A 80 12.81 -5.52 -20.64
C GLN A 80 13.50 -4.18 -20.40
N ILE A 81 13.75 -3.82 -19.14
CA ILE A 81 14.50 -2.61 -18.78
C ILE A 81 15.92 -2.69 -19.35
N ASP A 82 16.59 -3.83 -19.23
CA ASP A 82 17.94 -4.03 -19.76
C ASP A 82 17.99 -3.98 -21.30
N GLN A 83 16.94 -4.45 -21.97
CA GLN A 83 16.88 -4.51 -23.44
C GLN A 83 16.37 -3.21 -24.09
N ALA A 84 15.48 -2.49 -23.40
CA ALA A 84 14.74 -1.35 -23.97
C ALA A 84 14.23 -0.41 -22.86
N ALA A 85 15.14 0.21 -22.11
CA ALA A 85 14.82 1.13 -21.02
C ALA A 85 13.89 2.29 -21.46
N ASP A 86 14.17 2.93 -22.59
CA ASP A 86 13.35 4.04 -23.11
C ASP A 86 11.91 3.63 -23.42
N ALA A 87 11.72 2.40 -23.92
CA ALA A 87 10.39 1.84 -24.18
C ALA A 87 9.64 1.57 -22.87
N MET A 88 10.33 1.10 -21.82
CA MET A 88 9.73 0.93 -20.49
C MET A 88 9.34 2.28 -19.86
N THR A 89 10.21 3.29 -19.97
CA THR A 89 9.92 4.65 -19.49
C THR A 89 8.72 5.26 -20.21
N SER A 90 8.65 5.08 -21.54
CA SER A 90 7.50 5.53 -22.34
C SER A 90 6.20 4.82 -21.91
N LEU A 91 6.25 3.50 -21.73
CA LEU A 91 5.10 2.73 -21.28
C LEU A 91 4.57 3.18 -19.91
N LEU A 92 5.46 3.49 -18.96
CA LEU A 92 5.08 4.06 -17.66
C LEU A 92 4.40 5.43 -17.81
N ALA A 93 4.94 6.30 -18.66
CA ALA A 93 4.37 7.62 -18.93
C ALA A 93 2.98 7.50 -19.59
N ASP A 94 2.84 6.62 -20.57
CA ASP A 94 1.59 6.37 -21.28
C ASP A 94 0.51 5.80 -20.34
N ALA A 95 0.88 4.88 -19.45
CA ALA A 95 -0.05 4.34 -18.45
C ALA A 95 -0.57 5.44 -17.49
N ARG A 96 0.30 6.35 -17.03
CA ARG A 96 -0.09 7.50 -16.19
C ARG A 96 -0.98 8.47 -16.96
N ALA A 97 -0.63 8.78 -18.21
CA ALA A 97 -1.43 9.66 -19.06
C ALA A 97 -2.81 9.08 -19.34
N ALA A 98 -2.92 7.77 -19.57
CA ALA A 98 -4.20 7.09 -19.76
C ALA A 98 -5.11 7.17 -18.52
N ILE A 99 -4.55 6.97 -17.32
CA ILE A 99 -5.32 7.13 -16.06
C ILE A 99 -5.81 8.57 -15.90
N ALA A 100 -4.95 9.56 -16.12
CA ALA A 100 -5.31 10.97 -16.04
C ALA A 100 -6.40 11.36 -17.07
N ALA A 101 -6.34 10.78 -18.28
CA ALA A 101 -7.37 10.99 -19.30
C ALA A 101 -8.72 10.40 -18.87
N LEU A 102 -8.74 9.22 -18.22
CA LEU A 102 -9.98 8.67 -17.65
C LEU A 102 -10.55 9.56 -16.54
N ASP A 103 -9.71 10.11 -15.67
CA ASP A 103 -10.14 11.05 -14.62
C ASP A 103 -10.73 12.34 -15.21
N ALA A 104 -10.14 12.85 -16.29
CA ALA A 104 -10.67 14.00 -17.02
C ALA A 104 -12.03 13.70 -17.66
N ILE A 105 -12.21 12.49 -18.21
CA ILE A 105 -13.50 12.04 -18.75
C ILE A 105 -14.56 11.95 -17.64
N ASP A 106 -14.23 11.32 -16.52
CA ASP A 106 -15.14 11.21 -15.37
C ASP A 106 -15.56 12.60 -14.87
N THR A 107 -14.61 13.52 -14.74
CA THR A 107 -14.88 14.91 -14.34
C THR A 107 -15.80 15.62 -15.33
N ALA A 108 -15.49 15.53 -16.63
CA ALA A 108 -16.25 16.21 -17.68
C ALA A 108 -17.67 15.65 -17.84
N LEU A 109 -17.84 14.34 -17.65
CA LEU A 109 -19.14 13.69 -17.76
C LEU A 109 -20.00 14.00 -16.54
N ASN A 110 -19.47 13.84 -15.32
CA ASN A 110 -20.17 14.12 -14.08
C ASN A 110 -20.67 15.58 -14.01
N ALA A 111 -19.88 16.53 -14.52
CA ALA A 111 -20.29 17.93 -14.65
C ALA A 111 -21.51 18.15 -15.57
N ARG A 112 -21.81 17.23 -16.50
CA ARG A 112 -22.90 17.36 -17.48
C ARG A 112 -24.15 16.57 -17.13
N ILE A 113 -24.03 15.50 -16.34
CA ILE A 113 -25.14 14.57 -16.07
C ILE A 113 -25.64 14.60 -14.62
N GLU A 114 -25.16 15.54 -13.81
CA GLU A 114 -25.45 15.63 -12.35
C GLU A 114 -25.23 14.30 -11.62
N GLY A 115 -24.34 13.47 -12.17
CA GLY A 115 -23.96 12.17 -11.64
C GLY A 115 -22.64 12.26 -10.91
N ASN A 116 -22.45 11.38 -9.93
CA ASN A 116 -21.17 11.19 -9.26
C ASN A 116 -20.76 9.73 -9.42
N GLY A 117 -19.70 9.47 -10.18
CA GLY A 117 -19.17 8.12 -10.33
C GLY A 117 -18.07 8.01 -11.37
N ALA A 118 -17.31 6.92 -11.30
CA ALA A 118 -16.42 6.54 -12.37
C ALA A 118 -17.24 5.96 -13.53
N THR A 119 -16.98 6.45 -14.73
CA THR A 119 -17.67 6.03 -15.97
C THR A 119 -17.24 4.62 -16.38
N VAL A 120 -15.95 4.33 -16.19
CA VAL A 120 -15.31 3.05 -16.56
C VAL A 120 -14.42 2.51 -15.43
N PRO A 121 -14.98 2.18 -14.25
CA PRO A 121 -14.22 1.79 -13.06
C PRO A 121 -13.30 0.57 -13.28
N GLU A 122 -13.74 -0.42 -14.06
CA GLU A 122 -12.94 -1.64 -14.28
C GLU A 122 -11.74 -1.39 -15.19
N LEU A 123 -11.89 -0.54 -16.20
CA LEU A 123 -10.77 -0.14 -17.07
C LEU A 123 -9.74 0.68 -16.29
N LYS A 124 -10.21 1.61 -15.45
CA LYS A 124 -9.33 2.40 -14.57
C LYS A 124 -8.58 1.50 -13.58
N LYS A 125 -9.28 0.55 -12.94
CA LYS A 125 -8.70 -0.44 -12.03
C LYS A 125 -7.62 -1.28 -12.73
N PHE A 126 -7.86 -1.72 -13.95
CA PHE A 126 -6.87 -2.44 -14.77
C PHE A 126 -5.61 -1.61 -15.00
N LEU A 127 -5.76 -0.36 -15.47
CA LEU A 127 -4.61 0.52 -15.74
C LEU A 127 -3.82 0.85 -14.47
N GLN A 128 -4.49 1.05 -13.34
CA GLN A 128 -3.84 1.27 -12.04
C GLN A 128 -3.04 0.05 -11.56
N ARG A 129 -3.59 -1.15 -11.73
CA ARG A 129 -2.89 -2.41 -11.43
C ARG A 129 -1.67 -2.58 -12.32
N LEU A 130 -1.82 -2.35 -13.62
CA LEU A 130 -0.72 -2.39 -14.58
C LEU A 130 0.40 -1.42 -14.19
N LEU A 131 0.06 -0.15 -13.92
CA LEU A 131 1.02 0.87 -13.49
C LEU A 131 1.76 0.46 -12.21
N THR A 132 1.02 -0.02 -11.21
CA THR A 132 1.59 -0.50 -9.94
C THR A 132 2.65 -1.58 -10.17
N THR A 133 2.36 -2.55 -11.03
CA THR A 133 3.29 -3.62 -11.38
C THR A 133 4.53 -3.08 -12.08
N LEU A 134 4.38 -2.17 -13.05
CA LEU A 134 5.51 -1.60 -13.78
C LEU A 134 6.41 -0.74 -12.87
N GLU A 135 5.82 0.11 -12.02
CA GLU A 135 6.57 0.98 -11.10
C GLU A 135 7.35 0.17 -10.06
N ARG A 136 6.71 -0.85 -9.47
CA ARG A 136 7.34 -1.76 -8.49
C ARG A 136 8.60 -2.40 -9.07
N ASN A 137 8.55 -2.85 -10.32
CA ASN A 137 9.67 -3.54 -10.95
C ASN A 137 10.73 -2.58 -11.53
N SER A 138 10.34 -1.37 -11.92
CA SER A 138 11.27 -0.33 -12.38
C SER A 138 12.12 0.24 -11.24
N SER A 139 11.52 0.39 -10.06
CA SER A 139 12.21 0.83 -8.83
C SER A 139 13.18 -0.25 -8.32
N ALA A 140 12.79 -1.52 -8.44
CA ALA A 140 13.62 -2.66 -8.03
C ALA A 140 14.87 -2.83 -8.92
N GLY A 141 14.77 -2.56 -10.23
CA GLY A 141 15.92 -2.60 -11.16
C GLY A 141 17.01 -1.58 -10.81
N ALA A 142 16.62 -0.39 -10.35
CA ALA A 142 17.56 0.64 -9.90
C ALA A 142 18.32 0.23 -8.61
N GLN A 143 17.72 -0.59 -7.75
CA GLN A 143 18.38 -1.07 -6.52
C GLN A 143 19.32 -2.26 -6.75
N VAL A 144 19.05 -3.10 -7.76
CA VAL A 144 19.94 -4.22 -8.11
C VAL A 144 21.14 -3.74 -8.94
N ALA A 145 20.95 -2.75 -9.82
CA ALA A 145 22.05 -2.14 -10.60
C ALA A 145 23.06 -1.39 -9.71
N ASN A 146 22.63 -0.86 -8.56
CA ASN A 146 23.51 -0.20 -7.60
C ASN A 146 24.16 -1.15 -6.58
N GLY A 147 23.92 -2.47 -6.69
CA GLY A 147 24.51 -3.52 -5.84
C GLY A 147 25.84 -4.08 -6.36
N ALA A 148 26.36 -3.55 -7.48
CA ALA A 148 27.61 -3.99 -8.10
C ALA A 148 28.74 -2.95 -7.92
N ALA A 149 28.92 -2.40 -6.71
CA ALA A 149 30.20 -1.79 -6.33
C ALA A 149 30.36 -1.75 -4.81
N LYS A 150 31.52 -2.25 -4.38
CA LYS A 150 32.13 -2.15 -3.04
C LYS A 150 31.80 -3.26 -2.04
N ALA A 151 32.35 -4.44 -2.33
CA ALA A 151 32.94 -5.24 -1.27
C ALA A 151 33.98 -4.37 -0.54
N SER A 152 33.68 -3.97 0.69
CA SER A 152 34.64 -3.32 1.58
C SER A 152 35.68 -4.36 2.00
N PRO A 153 36.99 -4.14 1.77
CA PRO A 153 38.02 -4.91 2.45
C PRO A 153 38.00 -4.55 3.93
N GLN A 154 37.81 -5.55 4.78
CA GLN A 154 38.07 -5.45 6.22
C GLN A 154 39.53 -5.02 6.45
N PRO A 155 39.81 -3.98 7.22
CA PRO A 155 41.13 -3.75 7.77
C PRO A 155 41.28 -4.54 9.08
N VAL A 156 42.22 -5.48 9.07
CA VAL A 156 42.81 -6.10 10.26
C VAL A 156 43.49 -5.03 11.13
N GLN A 157 43.12 -4.98 12.40
CA GLN A 157 43.81 -4.19 13.43
C GLN A 157 45.07 -4.91 13.91
N PRO A 158 46.14 -4.16 14.21
CA PRO A 158 47.01 -4.47 15.34
C PRO A 158 46.95 -3.38 16.43
N ALA A 159 46.99 -3.82 17.68
CA ALA A 159 46.98 -3.02 18.90
C ALA A 159 48.33 -2.33 19.19
N SER A 160 48.28 -1.19 19.91
CA SER A 160 49.04 -0.89 21.15
C SER A 160 49.00 0.61 21.54
N THR A 161 48.24 0.93 22.60
CA THR A 161 48.55 1.70 23.84
C THR A 161 49.18 3.13 23.85
N PRO A 162 49.02 3.91 24.96
CA PRO A 162 48.58 5.33 24.94
C PRO A 162 49.51 6.34 25.66
N ALA A 163 49.18 7.66 25.58
CA ALA A 163 49.52 8.79 26.51
C ALA A 163 49.26 10.14 25.79
N ARG A 164 48.87 11.29 26.36
CA ARG A 164 48.50 11.81 27.70
C ARG A 164 48.01 13.28 27.53
N ASN A 165 46.97 13.64 28.28
CA ASN A 165 46.44 14.93 28.77
C ASN A 165 46.82 16.32 28.16
N GLY A 166 45.82 17.21 28.08
CA GLY A 166 45.97 18.62 28.52
C GLY A 166 45.08 19.72 27.91
N HIS A 167 43.95 20.03 28.59
CA HIS A 167 43.30 21.35 28.81
C HIS A 167 42.90 22.32 27.67
N GLY A 168 41.62 22.75 27.69
CA GLY A 168 41.30 24.19 27.71
C GLY A 168 40.19 24.73 26.78
N ALA A 169 39.09 25.19 27.39
CA ALA A 169 38.16 26.25 26.97
C ALA A 169 37.00 25.97 25.98
N GLU A 170 35.78 25.91 26.53
CA GLU A 170 34.52 26.34 25.90
C GLU A 170 34.32 27.87 26.13
N PRO A 171 33.24 28.53 25.66
CA PRO A 171 32.34 28.29 24.52
C PRO A 171 32.18 29.54 23.64
N MET A 172 31.73 29.42 22.39
CA MET A 172 31.05 30.52 21.69
C MET A 172 29.89 29.97 20.86
N ALA A 173 28.72 30.50 21.16
CA ALA A 173 27.43 30.16 20.62
C ALA A 173 27.37 30.37 19.10
N SER A 174 26.99 29.33 18.37
CA SER A 174 26.48 29.44 17.01
C SER A 174 24.97 29.30 17.05
N VAL A 175 24.31 30.42 16.74
CA VAL A 175 22.87 30.59 16.59
C VAL A 175 22.31 29.59 15.57
N ALA A 176 21.67 28.53 16.06
CA ALA A 176 20.79 27.70 15.25
C ALA A 176 19.49 28.49 15.03
N SER A 177 19.33 29.03 13.82
CA SER A 177 18.02 29.45 13.34
C SER A 177 17.18 28.18 13.14
N PRO A 178 15.93 28.10 13.64
CA PRO A 178 15.05 27.00 13.29
C PRO A 178 14.71 27.16 11.82
N VAL A 179 15.19 26.24 10.99
CA VAL A 179 14.65 26.05 9.65
C VAL A 179 13.20 25.59 9.86
N GLU A 180 12.25 26.47 9.54
CA GLU A 180 10.84 26.10 9.44
C GLU A 180 10.75 24.93 8.45
N ALA A 181 10.53 23.73 9.01
CA ALA A 181 10.25 22.55 8.24
C ALA A 181 9.00 22.83 7.42
N SER A 182 9.16 22.85 6.10
CA SER A 182 8.07 22.97 5.15
C SER A 182 6.98 21.95 5.51
N ALA A 183 5.73 22.44 5.57
CA ALA A 183 4.54 21.68 5.94
C ALA A 183 4.14 20.61 4.91
N GLY A 184 5.06 19.68 4.61
CA GLY A 184 4.77 18.44 3.91
C GLY A 184 4.25 17.39 4.89
N LEU A 185 3.39 16.49 4.42
CA LEU A 185 3.07 15.28 5.18
C LEU A 185 4.37 14.50 5.44
N PRO A 186 4.55 13.92 6.64
CA PRO A 186 5.72 13.12 6.94
C PRO A 186 5.77 11.89 6.01
N ASP A 187 6.96 11.57 5.48
CA ASP A 187 7.20 10.37 4.66
C ASP A 187 6.95 9.07 5.46
N ARG A 188 7.08 9.16 6.79
CA ARG A 188 6.81 8.07 7.74
C ARG A 188 6.16 8.59 9.01
N ILE A 189 5.22 7.80 9.53
CA ILE A 189 4.55 8.05 10.81
C ILE A 189 5.32 7.31 11.91
N ASN A 190 5.87 8.06 12.88
CA ASN A 190 6.71 7.56 13.95
C ASN A 190 6.04 7.62 15.34
N SER A 191 4.86 8.22 15.44
CA SER A 191 4.14 8.33 16.71
C SER A 191 2.62 8.28 16.55
N ARG A 192 1.91 7.92 17.63
CA ARG A 192 0.44 7.97 17.68
C ARG A 192 -0.10 9.39 17.49
N ASP A 193 0.64 10.40 17.93
CA ASP A 193 0.28 11.81 17.74
C ASP A 193 0.31 12.22 16.26
N GLU A 194 1.30 11.71 15.50
CA GLU A 194 1.35 11.88 14.04
C GLU A 194 0.19 11.16 13.33
N VAL A 195 -0.25 10.00 13.81
CA VAL A 195 -1.46 9.33 13.29
C VAL A 195 -2.68 10.23 13.45
N VAL A 196 -2.86 10.86 14.62
CA VAL A 196 -3.97 11.78 14.88
C VAL A 196 -3.92 12.98 13.94
N LYS A 197 -2.75 13.59 13.76
CA LYS A 197 -2.56 14.71 12.82
C LYS A 197 -2.91 14.34 11.39
N CYS A 198 -2.48 13.15 10.92
CA CYS A 198 -2.84 12.66 9.60
C CYS A 198 -4.35 12.43 9.45
N LEU A 199 -5.01 11.86 10.46
CA LEU A 199 -6.46 11.67 10.46
C LEU A 199 -7.21 13.01 10.47
N ASP A 200 -6.71 14.02 11.18
CA ASP A 200 -7.29 15.37 11.18
C ASP A 200 -7.15 16.05 9.81
N LEU A 201 -6.04 15.85 9.10
CA LEU A 201 -5.88 16.32 7.72
C LEU A 201 -6.86 15.64 6.75
N VAL A 202 -7.08 14.34 6.90
CA VAL A 202 -8.07 13.58 6.12
C VAL A 202 -9.48 14.10 6.40
N VAL A 203 -9.86 14.28 7.67
CA VAL A 203 -11.17 14.83 8.05
C VAL A 203 -11.37 16.22 7.45
N ALA A 204 -10.37 17.11 7.60
CA ALA A 204 -10.45 18.48 7.10
C ALA A 204 -10.55 18.55 5.56
N PHE A 205 -9.93 17.60 4.84
CA PHE A 205 -10.07 17.49 3.40
C PHE A 205 -11.50 17.14 3.01
N TYR A 206 -12.08 16.09 3.60
CA TYR A 206 -13.42 15.64 3.26
C TYR A 206 -14.51 16.60 3.75
N ASP A 207 -14.35 17.24 4.90
CA ASP A 207 -15.30 18.27 5.36
C ASP A 207 -15.39 19.46 4.39
N ARG A 208 -14.28 19.79 3.70
CA ARG A 208 -14.24 20.88 2.70
C ARG A 208 -14.70 20.46 1.32
N THR A 209 -14.42 19.22 0.91
CA THR A 209 -14.63 18.76 -0.47
C THR A 209 -15.93 17.97 -0.63
N GLU A 210 -16.31 17.17 0.36
CA GLU A 210 -17.44 16.25 0.32
C GLU A 210 -18.10 16.11 1.72
N PRO A 211 -18.78 17.15 2.23
CA PRO A 211 -19.33 17.16 3.59
C PRO A 211 -20.41 16.11 3.84
N SER A 212 -21.04 15.57 2.79
CA SER A 212 -22.02 14.48 2.86
C SER A 212 -21.40 13.08 2.83
N SER A 213 -20.06 12.97 2.76
CA SER A 213 -19.36 11.69 2.77
C SER A 213 -19.45 11.01 4.14
N PRO A 214 -19.58 9.66 4.20
CA PRO A 214 -19.51 8.92 5.47
C PRO A 214 -18.07 8.84 6.03
N ILE A 215 -17.05 9.17 5.22
CA ILE A 215 -15.64 9.02 5.58
C ILE A 215 -15.22 9.91 6.76
N PRO A 216 -15.55 11.21 6.82
CA PRO A 216 -15.30 12.05 8.00
C PRO A 216 -15.79 11.43 9.32
N HIS A 217 -16.98 10.81 9.32
CA HIS A 217 -17.54 10.20 10.52
C HIS A 217 -16.73 8.98 10.99
N LEU A 218 -16.31 8.13 10.04
CA LEU A 218 -15.46 6.98 10.33
C LEU A 218 -14.05 7.41 10.76
N ALA A 219 -13.45 8.38 10.07
CA ALA A 219 -12.13 8.89 10.40
C ALA A 219 -12.09 9.54 11.81
N ARG A 220 -13.12 10.31 12.19
CA ARG A 220 -13.26 10.83 13.56
C ARG A 220 -13.40 9.72 14.59
N ARG A 221 -14.11 8.62 14.26
CA ARG A 221 -14.22 7.46 15.14
C ARG A 221 -12.86 6.78 15.34
N VAL A 222 -12.16 6.47 14.26
CA VAL A 222 -10.81 5.87 14.29
C VAL A 222 -9.82 6.76 15.03
N ARG A 223 -9.88 8.08 14.84
CA ARG A 223 -9.06 9.06 15.56
C ARG A 223 -9.20 8.95 17.08
N ARG A 224 -10.42 8.79 17.61
CA ARG A 224 -10.64 8.63 19.06
C ARG A 224 -10.05 7.31 19.58
N MET A 225 -10.02 6.28 18.75
CA MET A 225 -9.52 4.95 19.11
C MET A 225 -7.98 4.87 19.21
N VAL A 226 -7.23 5.81 18.60
CA VAL A 226 -5.76 5.78 18.55
C VAL A 226 -5.11 5.75 19.94
N HIS A 227 -5.73 6.40 20.93
CA HIS A 227 -5.22 6.48 22.30
C HIS A 227 -5.83 5.47 23.26
N MET A 228 -6.82 4.69 22.82
CA MET A 228 -7.50 3.71 23.66
C MET A 228 -6.63 2.48 23.88
N ASP A 229 -6.68 1.95 25.09
CA ASP A 229 -6.24 0.57 25.38
C ASP A 229 -7.20 -0.44 24.74
N PHE A 230 -6.74 -1.68 24.54
CA PHE A 230 -7.53 -2.75 23.95
C PHE A 230 -8.87 -2.98 24.68
N VAL A 231 -8.89 -2.89 26.02
CA VAL A 231 -10.12 -3.06 26.81
C VAL A 231 -11.09 -1.91 26.55
N GLU A 232 -10.60 -0.67 26.55
CA GLU A 232 -11.40 0.53 26.25
C GLU A 232 -11.96 0.49 24.82
N LEU A 233 -11.15 0.02 23.85
CA LEU A 233 -11.54 -0.14 22.46
C LEU A 233 -12.63 -1.22 22.29
N MET A 234 -12.53 -2.32 23.03
CA MET A 234 -13.55 -3.36 23.06
C MET A 234 -14.86 -2.87 23.72
N GLU A 235 -14.77 -2.01 24.74
CA GLU A 235 -15.94 -1.37 25.35
C GLU A 235 -16.64 -0.38 24.41
N ASP A 236 -15.90 0.40 23.61
CA ASP A 236 -16.47 1.34 22.61
C ASP A 236 -17.04 0.64 21.37
N LEU A 237 -16.40 -0.43 20.90
CA LEU A 237 -16.76 -1.08 19.63
C LEU A 237 -17.74 -2.25 19.79
N ALA A 238 -17.55 -3.08 20.82
CA ALA A 238 -18.25 -4.35 20.97
C ALA A 238 -18.45 -4.73 22.46
N PRO A 239 -19.28 -3.98 23.20
CA PRO A 239 -19.49 -4.21 24.64
C PRO A 239 -20.01 -5.62 24.95
N SER A 240 -20.70 -6.26 24.01
CA SER A 240 -21.16 -7.65 24.13
C SER A 240 -20.03 -8.68 24.02
N GLY A 241 -19.01 -8.42 23.19
CA GLY A 241 -17.86 -9.33 22.99
C GLY A 241 -16.87 -9.34 24.16
N LEU A 242 -16.94 -8.30 25.00
CA LEU A 242 -16.15 -8.20 26.23
C LEU A 242 -16.51 -9.31 27.24
N LYS A 243 -17.77 -9.76 27.26
CA LYS A 243 -18.22 -10.87 28.11
C LYS A 243 -17.62 -12.20 27.67
N GLU A 244 -17.56 -12.45 26.36
CA GLU A 244 -16.96 -13.66 25.78
C GLU A 244 -15.44 -13.66 25.98
N PHE A 245 -14.78 -12.50 25.81
CA PHE A 245 -13.35 -12.36 26.08
C PHE A 245 -13.00 -12.61 27.56
N ARG A 246 -13.75 -12.03 28.51
CA ARG A 246 -13.52 -12.24 29.95
C ARG A 246 -13.72 -13.71 30.36
N LEU A 247 -14.68 -14.39 29.73
CA LEU A 247 -14.91 -15.82 29.91
C LEU A 247 -13.73 -16.67 29.41
N LEU A 248 -13.14 -16.29 28.27
CA LEU A 248 -11.98 -16.97 27.67
C LEU A 248 -10.66 -16.69 28.42
N ALA A 249 -10.49 -15.46 28.91
CA ALA A 249 -9.28 -14.99 29.60
C ALA A 249 -9.24 -15.38 31.10
N GLY A 250 -10.31 -16.00 31.63
CA GLY A 250 -10.34 -16.54 32.99
C GLY A 250 -10.33 -15.49 34.11
N VAL A 251 -10.76 -14.25 33.85
CA VAL A 251 -10.80 -13.19 34.88
C VAL A 251 -12.14 -13.25 35.61
N PRO A 252 -12.17 -13.50 36.95
CA PRO A 252 -13.42 -13.61 37.69
C PRO A 252 -14.10 -12.25 37.88
N ASP A 253 -15.44 -12.28 37.86
CA ASP A 253 -16.32 -11.13 38.05
C ASP A 253 -16.19 -10.56 39.48
N PRO A 254 -15.95 -9.25 39.68
CA PRO A 254 -15.80 -8.66 41.01
C PRO A 254 -17.13 -8.45 41.75
N LYS A 255 -18.25 -9.07 41.34
CA LYS A 255 -19.51 -9.02 42.09
C LYS A 255 -20.17 -10.39 42.26
N LYS A 256 -19.66 -11.14 43.23
CA LYS A 256 -20.51 -11.99 44.08
C LYS A 256 -19.97 -12.01 45.51
N PRO A 257 -20.69 -11.45 46.50
CA PRO A 257 -20.25 -11.53 47.90
C PRO A 257 -20.26 -12.98 48.35
N ALA A 258 -19.19 -13.38 49.03
CA ALA A 258 -19.00 -14.70 49.60
C ALA A 258 -20.15 -15.03 50.55
N GLN A 259 -20.99 -16.01 50.19
CA GLN A 259 -21.94 -16.60 51.11
C GLN A 259 -21.14 -17.50 52.04
N LYS A 260 -20.98 -17.02 53.27
CA LYS A 260 -20.31 -17.65 54.39
C LYS A 260 -21.07 -18.93 54.78
N ASP A 261 -20.36 -20.05 54.72
CA ASP A 261 -20.68 -21.31 55.39
C ASP A 261 -20.93 -21.03 56.88
N GLU A 262 -22.15 -21.29 57.36
CA GLU A 262 -22.44 -21.39 58.79
C GLU A 262 -23.27 -22.67 59.02
N ARG A 263 -22.53 -23.69 59.48
CA ARG A 263 -22.86 -24.84 60.34
C ARG A 263 -24.31 -25.13 60.69
#